data_AF-A0A958PA73-F1
#
_entry.id   AF-A0A958PA73-F1
#
_cell.length_a   1.000
_cell.length_b   1.000
_cell.length_c   1.000
_cell.angle_alpha   90.00
_cell.angle_beta   90.00
_cell.angle_gamma   90.00
#
_symmetry.space_group_name_H-M   'P 1'
#
loop_
_entity.id
_entity.type
_entity.pdbx_description
1 polymer ?
#
loop_
_entity_poly.entity_id
_entity_poly.type
_entity_poly.pdbx_seq_one_letter_code
_entity_poly.pdbx_strand_id
1 'polypeptide(L)'
;MYRETPLKLNQGMLFLFDREKKQNFWMKNTFIDLDLLFFDRKKRLVEWTSMDGLKSVMQNEIPEYASREKAQYVLELTKGWVNHFKIKKGARLKYKE
;
A
#
# COMPACT_ATOMS: atom_id res chain seq x y z
N MET A 1 -10.87 2.49 -3.97
CA MET A 1 -11.83 1.51 -4.54
C MET A 1 -12.43 2.06 -5.84
N TYR A 2 -13.02 1.19 -6.66
CA TYR A 2 -13.70 1.42 -7.93
C TYR A 2 -12.91 2.16 -9.01
N ARG A 3 -11.60 2.29 -8.83
CA ARG A 3 -10.73 2.88 -9.82
C ARG A 3 -10.44 1.86 -10.91
N GLU A 4 -10.74 2.21 -12.16
CA GLU A 4 -10.55 1.35 -13.33
C GLU A 4 -9.20 1.58 -14.03
N THR A 5 -8.63 2.78 -13.89
CA THR A 5 -7.35 3.13 -14.51
C THR A 5 -6.20 3.00 -13.52
N PRO A 6 -5.07 2.36 -13.88
CA PRO A 6 -3.90 2.30 -13.00
C PRO A 6 -3.44 3.67 -12.51
N LEU A 7 -2.81 3.71 -11.34
CA LEU A 7 -2.15 4.91 -10.84
C LEU A 7 -0.92 5.21 -11.71
N LYS A 8 -0.70 6.48 -12.05
CA LYS A 8 0.58 6.90 -12.65
C LYS A 8 1.70 6.77 -11.61
N LEU A 9 2.96 6.70 -12.06
CA LEU A 9 4.13 6.56 -11.17
C LEU A 9 4.28 7.68 -10.12
N ASN A 10 3.67 8.84 -10.35
CA ASN A 10 3.66 9.99 -9.47
C ASN A 10 2.32 10.17 -8.70
N GLN A 11 1.47 9.14 -8.69
CA GLN A 11 0.20 9.14 -7.99
C GLN A 11 0.18 8.04 -6.93
N GLY A 12 -0.54 8.29 -5.84
CA GLY A 12 -0.68 7.36 -4.73
C GLY A 12 -1.75 7.82 -3.75
N MET A 13 -1.99 6.99 -2.75
CA MET A 13 -2.85 7.31 -1.60
C MET A 13 -2.09 7.07 -0.31
N LEU A 14 -2.06 8.07 0.57
CA LEU A 14 -1.40 7.99 1.87
C LEU A 14 -2.45 7.80 2.96
N PHE A 15 -2.33 6.71 3.70
CA PHE A 15 -3.11 6.44 4.91
C PHE A 15 -2.31 6.88 6.13
N LEU A 16 -2.94 7.71 6.96
CA LEU A 16 -2.41 8.19 8.23
C LEU A 16 -3.19 7.50 9.36
N PHE A 17 -2.51 6.76 10.23
CA PHE A 17 -3.15 6.12 11.38
C PHE A 17 -2.68 6.78 12.68
N ASP A 18 -3.58 6.88 13.67
CA ASP A 18 -3.27 7.50 14.97
C ASP A 18 -2.26 6.69 15.79
N ARG A 19 -2.18 5.37 15.57
CA ARG A 19 -1.33 4.46 16.34
C ARG A 19 -0.54 3.52 15.44
N GLU A 20 0.72 3.31 15.81
CA GLU A 20 1.59 2.32 15.20
C GLU A 20 1.19 0.89 15.64
N LYS A 21 0.62 0.13 14.71
CA LYS A 21 0.20 -1.26 14.91
C LYS A 21 0.33 -2.04 13.60
N LYS A 22 0.12 -3.36 13.63
CA LYS A 22 -0.03 -4.12 12.39
C LYS A 22 -1.25 -3.61 11.66
N GLN A 23 -1.09 -3.30 10.38
CA GLN A 23 -2.17 -2.81 9.52
C GLN A 23 -2.62 -3.96 8.63
N ASN A 24 -3.92 -4.01 8.36
CA ASN A 24 -4.51 -5.03 7.51
C ASN A 24 -5.28 -4.35 6.38
N PHE A 25 -5.01 -4.79 5.15
CA PHE A 25 -5.62 -4.26 3.95
C PHE A 25 -6.29 -5.37 3.16
N TRP A 26 -7.15 -4.98 2.24
CA TRP A 26 -7.86 -5.87 1.34
C TRP A 26 -8.10 -5.15 0.01
N MET A 27 -8.40 -5.92 -1.02
CA MET A 27 -8.63 -5.39 -2.37
C MET A 27 -10.12 -5.36 -2.75
N LYS A 28 -11.03 -5.42 -1.77
CA LYS A 28 -12.47 -5.37 -2.02
C LYS A 28 -12.81 -4.17 -2.90
N ASN A 29 -13.44 -4.43 -4.04
CA ASN A 29 -13.81 -3.42 -5.03
C ASN A 29 -12.63 -2.57 -5.55
N THR A 30 -11.40 -3.09 -5.58
CA THR A 30 -10.24 -2.42 -6.18
C THR A 30 -9.76 -3.25 -7.37
N PHE A 31 -9.81 -2.67 -8.57
CA PHE A 31 -9.56 -3.37 -9.84
C PHE A 31 -8.14 -3.20 -10.38
N ILE A 32 -7.32 -2.38 -9.72
CA ILE A 32 -5.94 -2.09 -10.13
C ILE A 32 -4.96 -2.76 -9.17
N ASP A 33 -3.83 -3.19 -9.72
CA ASP A 33 -2.75 -3.78 -8.94
C ASP A 33 -1.97 -2.69 -8.17
N LEU A 34 -1.70 -2.94 -6.89
CA LEU A 34 -1.10 -1.95 -5.99
C LEU A 34 0.08 -2.53 -5.20
N ASP A 35 1.05 -1.67 -4.90
CA ASP A 35 2.04 -1.90 -3.84
C ASP A 35 1.58 -1.13 -2.58
N LEU A 36 1.61 -1.79 -1.42
CA LEU A 36 1.54 -1.16 -0.09
C LEU A 36 2.94 -1.01 0.48
N LEU A 37 3.34 0.22 0.77
CA LEU A 37 4.57 0.52 1.49
C LEU A 37 4.21 0.92 2.92
N PHE A 38 4.69 0.14 3.89
CA PHE A 38 4.38 0.32 5.31
C PHE A 38 5.53 1.06 6.00
N PHE A 39 5.20 2.15 6.69
CA PHE A 39 6.19 2.97 7.41
C PHE A 39 5.90 3.02 8.90
N ASP A 40 6.96 2.92 9.70
CA ASP A 40 6.92 3.06 11.15
C ASP A 40 6.60 4.51 11.59
N ARG A 41 6.42 4.73 12.90
CA ARG A 41 6.16 6.06 13.49
C ARG A 41 7.26 7.09 13.21
N LYS A 42 8.48 6.63 12.90
CA LYS A 42 9.63 7.45 12.51
C LYS A 42 9.68 7.69 10.99
N LYS A 43 8.62 7.31 10.26
CA LYS A 43 8.45 7.41 8.81
C LYS A 43 9.48 6.60 8.02
N ARG A 44 9.97 5.48 8.57
CA ARG A 44 10.90 4.57 7.91
C ARG A 44 10.16 3.39 7.31
N LEU A 45 10.46 3.04 6.06
CA LEU A 45 9.91 1.87 5.38
C LEU A 45 10.35 0.59 6.09
N VAL A 46 9.40 -0.14 6.67
CA VAL A 46 9.66 -1.39 7.41
C VAL A 46 9.42 -2.62 6.54
N GLU A 47 8.43 -2.55 5.65
CA GLU A 47 8.10 -3.60 4.69
C GLU A 47 7.23 -3.05 3.55
N TRP A 48 7.05 -3.87 2.52
CA TRP A 48 6.06 -3.64 1.47
C TRP A 48 5.42 -4.96 1.05
N THR A 49 4.25 -4.88 0.43
CA THR A 49 3.53 -6.03 -0.14
C THR A 49 2.87 -5.61 -1.44
N SER A 50 2.93 -6.45 -2.46
CA SER A 50 2.21 -6.27 -3.71
C SER A 50 0.88 -7.01 -3.67
N MET A 51 -0.16 -6.39 -4.18
CA MET A 51 -1.54 -6.90 -4.19
C MET A 51 -2.10 -6.85 -5.60
N ASP A 52 -2.89 -7.85 -5.94
CA ASP A 52 -3.55 -7.95 -7.24
C ASP A 52 -4.95 -7.34 -7.15
N GLY A 53 -5.32 -6.57 -8.16
CA GLY A 53 -6.68 -6.09 -8.33
C GLY A 53 -7.66 -7.24 -8.50
N LEU A 54 -8.86 -7.09 -7.95
CA LEU A 54 -9.92 -8.06 -8.17
C LEU A 54 -10.47 -7.94 -9.59
N LYS A 55 -10.84 -9.08 -10.19
CA LYS A 55 -11.39 -9.12 -11.54
C LYS A 55 -12.88 -8.77 -11.59
N SER A 56 -13.58 -8.90 -10.48
CA SER A 56 -15.03 -8.67 -10.38
C SER A 56 -15.44 -8.24 -8.99
N VAL A 57 -16.45 -7.38 -8.91
CA VAL A 57 -17.12 -6.98 -7.66
C VAL A 57 -17.87 -8.14 -6.98
N MET A 58 -18.20 -9.19 -7.74
CA MET A 58 -18.88 -10.39 -7.24
C MET A 58 -17.91 -11.43 -6.68
N GLN A 59 -16.60 -11.13 -6.64
CA GLN A 59 -15.62 -12.04 -6.08
C GLN A 59 -15.82 -12.15 -4.56
N ASN A 60 -16.15 -13.36 -4.10
CA ASN A 60 -16.43 -13.63 -2.69
C ASN A 60 -15.15 -13.84 -1.86
N GLU A 61 -14.12 -14.42 -2.46
CA GLU A 61 -12.83 -14.63 -1.81
C GLU A 61 -11.97 -13.36 -1.96
N ILE A 62 -11.86 -12.61 -0.88
CA ILE A 62 -11.10 -11.36 -0.83
C ILE A 62 -9.88 -11.60 0.07
N PRO A 63 -8.67 -11.68 -0.49
CA PRO A 63 -7.46 -11.84 0.30
C PRO A 63 -7.25 -10.65 1.23
N GLU A 64 -6.78 -10.96 2.43
CA GLU A 64 -6.30 -9.96 3.39
C GLU A 64 -4.78 -9.89 3.36
N TYR A 65 -4.26 -8.67 3.44
CA TYR A 65 -2.84 -8.34 3.36
C TYR A 65 -2.44 -7.65 4.66
N ALA A 66 -2.08 -8.46 5.64
CA ALA A 66 -1.61 -7.99 6.94
C ALA A 66 -0.11 -7.68 6.91
N SER A 67 0.26 -6.53 7.45
CA SER A 67 1.65 -6.15 7.68
C SER A 67 2.27 -7.05 8.75
N ARG A 68 3.51 -7.50 8.51
CA ARG A 68 4.28 -8.30 9.47
C ARG A 68 4.86 -7.43 10.59
N GLU A 69 5.25 -6.22 10.25
CA GLU A 69 5.77 -5.19 11.12
C GLU A 69 4.66 -4.19 11.52
N LYS A 70 4.87 -3.45 12.59
CA LYS A 70 3.95 -2.36 12.95
C LYS A 70 4.20 -1.16 12.03
N ALA A 71 3.13 -0.53 11.59
CA ALA A 71 3.17 0.66 10.75
C ALA A 71 2.18 1.71 11.25
N GLN A 72 2.55 2.98 11.11
CA GLN A 72 1.69 4.12 11.38
C GLN A 72 1.25 4.82 10.08
N TYR A 73 2.01 4.67 9.01
CA TYR A 73 1.70 5.24 7.70
C TYR A 73 1.75 4.14 6.65
N VAL A 74 0.83 4.19 5.69
CA VAL A 74 0.83 3.26 4.55
C VAL A 74 0.64 4.05 3.27
N LEU A 75 1.49 3.80 2.28
CA LEU A 75 1.41 4.44 0.97
C LEU A 75 1.03 3.39 -0.08
N GLU A 76 -0.13 3.59 -0.70
CA GLU A 76 -0.59 2.85 -1.87
C GLU A 76 0.00 3.48 -3.15
N LEU A 77 0.64 2.65 -3.97
CA LEU A 77 1.23 3.03 -5.26
C LEU A 77 0.89 1.97 -6.31
N THR A 78 1.12 2.26 -7.59
CA THR A 78 0.99 1.23 -8.64
C THR A 78 1.93 0.06 -8.36
N LYS A 79 1.47 -1.17 -8.62
CA LYS A 79 2.30 -2.38 -8.41
C LYS A 79 3.63 -2.31 -9.17
N GLY A 80 4.70 -2.75 -8.53
CA GLY A 80 6.06 -2.75 -9.08
C GLY A 80 6.82 -1.45 -8.88
N TRP A 81 6.22 -0.44 -8.24
CA TRP A 81 6.85 0.86 -7.98
C TRP A 81 8.13 0.73 -7.15
N VAL A 82 8.12 -0.13 -6.12
CA VAL A 82 9.28 -0.37 -5.25
C VAL A 82 10.48 -0.87 -6.07
N ASN A 83 10.23 -1.81 -6.98
CA ASN A 83 11.27 -2.39 -7.83
C ASN A 83 11.76 -1.41 -8.89
N HIS A 84 10.84 -0.65 -9.50
CA HIS A 84 11.18 0.37 -10.50
C HIS A 84 12.16 1.41 -9.95
N PHE A 85 11.89 1.93 -8.74
CA PHE A 85 12.75 2.91 -8.08
C PHE A 85 13.83 2.31 -7.17
N LYS A 86 13.96 0.98 -7.12
CA LYS A 86 14.93 0.23 -6.32
C LYS A 86 14.94 0.65 -4.85
N ILE A 87 13.74 0.89 -4.30
CA ILE A 87 13.56 1.33 -2.92
C ILE A 87 13.92 0.20 -1.96
N LYS A 88 14.53 0.56 -0.83
CA LYS A 88 15.02 -0.38 0.18
C LYS A 88 14.39 -0.10 1.54
N LYS A 89 14.37 -1.12 2.41
CA LYS A 89 14.02 -0.95 3.83
C LYS A 89 14.83 0.19 4.45
N GLY A 90 14.20 0.96 5.32
CA GLY A 90 14.79 2.15 5.94
C GLY A 90 14.65 3.45 5.13
N ALA A 91 14.16 3.39 3.87
CA ALA A 91 13.78 4.58 3.11
C ALA A 91 12.80 5.45 3.90
N ARG A 92 12.86 6.78 3.74
CA ARG A 92 12.08 7.71 4.55
C ARG A 92 10.93 8.34 3.77
N LEU A 93 9.73 8.25 4.34
CA LEU A 93 8.57 8.99 3.87
C LEU A 93 8.68 10.46 4.32
N LYS A 94 8.53 11.38 3.37
CA LYS A 94 8.41 12.82 3.61
C LYS A 94 7.16 13.31 2.90
N TYR A 95 6.28 13.97 3.63
CA TYR A 95 5.14 14.70 3.10
C TYR A 95 4.98 15.99 3.90
N LYS A 96 4.39 17.00 3.28
CA LYS A 96 3.96 18.23 3.96
C LYS A 96 2.49 18.06 4.30
N GLU A 97 2.13 18.41 5.52
CA GLU A 97 0.73 18.62 5.91
C GLU A 97 0.18 19.89 5.27
#